data_AF-A0A6A4K454-F1
#
_entry.id   AF-A0A6A4K454-F1
#
_cell.length_a   1.000
_cell.length_b   1.000
_cell.length_c   1.000
_cell.angle_alpha   90.00
_cell.angle_beta   90.00
_cell.angle_gamma   90.00
#
_symmetry.space_group_name_H-M   'P 1'
#
loop_
_entity.id
_entity.type
_entity.pdbx_description
1 polymer ?
#
loop_
_entity_poly.entity_id
_entity_poly.type
_entity_poly.pdbx_seq_one_letter_code
_entity_poly.pdbx_strand_id
1 'polypeptide(L)'
;MTEKSSTVKDAIREWEQTSGEKAVAAKELDFQFFYPPISVMDNSLLSLDKCEKLYLSTNVIGKIQNLQNMKSLTVLSLARNSITSISGLEPVAGTLVELYLSYNHINNLKGINVMTKLKTLYMNNNALRDINEVLRINDLPFIEDVAFIGNPVSERMEEQEWQQIMYKKVPTLKRLDGAFRTY
;
A
#
# COMPACT_ATOMS: atom_id res chain seq x y z
N MET A 1 -0.33 12.24 -28.12
CA MET A 1 0.08 13.28 -27.15
C MET A 1 0.58 12.53 -25.92
N THR A 2 1.88 12.52 -25.67
CA THR A 2 2.44 11.86 -24.48
C THR A 2 2.03 12.67 -23.26
N GLU A 3 1.15 12.11 -22.42
CA GLU A 3 0.83 12.70 -21.12
C GLU A 3 2.15 12.95 -20.39
N LYS A 4 2.41 14.21 -20.04
CA LYS A 4 3.56 14.54 -19.20
C LYS A 4 3.37 13.77 -17.90
N SER A 5 4.28 12.85 -17.61
CA SER A 5 4.34 12.19 -16.32
C SER A 5 5.64 12.59 -15.63
N SER A 6 5.59 12.66 -14.31
CA SER A 6 6.70 13.08 -13.47
C SER A 6 7.35 11.86 -12.82
N THR A 7 8.55 12.06 -12.32
CA THR A 7 9.26 11.06 -11.52
C THR A 7 9.20 11.42 -10.04
N VAL A 8 9.48 10.46 -9.16
CA VAL A 8 9.58 10.75 -7.71
C VAL A 8 10.67 11.80 -7.44
N LYS A 9 11.75 11.84 -8.23
CA LYS A 9 12.76 12.91 -8.19
C LYS A 9 12.18 14.31 -8.34
N ASP A 10 11.23 14.49 -9.24
CA ASP A 10 10.62 15.81 -9.50
C ASP A 10 9.76 16.21 -8.31
N ALA A 11 9.00 15.26 -7.77
CA ALA A 11 8.19 15.46 -6.56
C ALA A 11 9.05 15.79 -5.33
N ILE A 12 10.17 15.08 -5.15
CA ILE A 12 11.15 15.38 -4.10
C ILE A 12 11.67 16.82 -4.24
N ARG A 13 12.06 17.24 -5.43
CA ARG A 13 12.59 18.60 -5.66
C ARG A 13 11.58 19.69 -5.32
N GLU A 14 10.33 19.50 -5.71
CA GLU A 14 9.26 20.47 -5.44
C GLU A 14 8.89 20.50 -3.95
N TRP A 15 8.86 19.33 -3.31
CA TRP A 15 8.66 19.22 -1.89
C TRP A 15 9.80 19.86 -1.09
N GLU A 16 11.06 19.68 -1.49
CA GLU A 16 12.22 20.33 -0.86
C GLU A 16 12.16 21.86 -1.02
N GLN A 17 11.65 22.36 -2.15
CA GLN A 17 11.44 23.80 -2.36
C GLN A 17 10.32 24.37 -1.49
N THR A 18 9.26 23.60 -1.27
CA THR A 18 8.07 24.05 -0.52
C THR A 18 8.25 23.91 0.99
N SER A 19 8.84 22.81 1.44
CA SER A 19 9.12 22.53 2.86
C SER A 19 10.34 23.30 3.38
N GLY A 20 11.29 23.64 2.50
CA GLY A 20 12.58 24.21 2.89
C GLY A 20 13.52 23.21 3.57
N GLU A 21 13.13 21.94 3.69
CA GLU A 21 13.93 20.86 4.25
C GLU A 21 14.42 19.91 3.16
N LYS A 22 15.46 19.12 3.47
CA LYS A 22 15.93 18.06 2.57
C LYS A 22 15.11 16.80 2.79
N ALA A 23 14.63 16.18 1.71
CA ALA A 23 13.82 14.96 1.78
C ALA A 23 14.55 13.80 2.49
N VAL A 24 15.89 13.76 2.39
CA VAL A 24 16.75 12.78 3.08
C VAL A 24 16.65 12.86 4.61
N ALA A 25 16.36 14.05 5.16
CA ALA A 25 16.19 14.24 6.61
C ALA A 25 14.73 14.12 7.04
N ALA A 26 13.79 14.17 6.10
CA ALA A 26 12.37 14.14 6.36
C ALA A 26 11.91 12.74 6.79
N LYS A 27 11.15 12.69 7.88
CA LYS A 27 10.48 11.45 8.33
C LYS A 27 9.19 11.18 7.56
N GLU A 28 8.55 12.24 7.09
CA GLU A 28 7.24 12.19 6.45
C GLU A 28 7.33 12.93 5.12
N LEU A 29 7.02 12.21 4.04
CA LEU A 29 7.04 12.74 2.69
C LEU A 29 5.66 12.56 2.07
N ASP A 30 5.06 13.69 1.73
CA ASP A 30 3.75 13.75 1.10
C ASP A 30 3.90 14.21 -0.36
N PHE A 31 3.62 13.28 -1.26
CA PHE A 31 3.60 13.47 -2.71
C PHE A 31 2.21 13.14 -3.28
N GLN A 32 1.16 13.33 -2.49
CA GLN A 32 -0.21 13.16 -2.94
C GLN A 32 -0.60 14.24 -3.96
N PHE A 33 -1.44 13.87 -4.93
CA PHE A 33 -2.00 14.78 -5.94
C PHE A 33 -0.93 15.55 -6.75
N PHE A 34 0.27 14.99 -6.91
CA PHE A 34 1.35 15.64 -7.64
C PHE A 34 0.96 15.87 -9.11
N TYR A 35 1.28 17.04 -9.66
CA TYR A 35 0.97 17.39 -11.05
C TYR A 35 2.19 17.94 -11.77
N PRO A 36 2.62 17.33 -12.89
CA PRO A 36 2.06 16.15 -13.56
C PRO A 36 2.19 14.87 -12.71
N PRO A 37 1.28 13.89 -12.86
CA PRO A 37 1.24 12.72 -11.97
C PRO A 37 2.51 11.88 -12.05
N ILE A 38 2.89 11.30 -10.92
CA ILE A 38 4.06 10.44 -10.83
C ILE A 38 3.74 9.09 -11.47
N SER A 39 4.53 8.69 -12.46
CA SER A 39 4.38 7.38 -13.12
C SER A 39 5.52 6.41 -12.78
N VAL A 40 6.70 6.94 -12.41
CA VAL A 40 7.92 6.17 -12.18
C VAL A 40 8.49 6.44 -10.80
N MET A 41 8.60 5.38 -10.00
CA MET A 41 9.45 5.33 -8.82
C MET A 41 10.91 5.17 -9.25
N ASP A 42 11.69 6.25 -9.20
CA ASP A 42 13.10 6.25 -9.59
C ASP A 42 14.04 6.07 -8.39
N ASN A 43 15.34 6.01 -8.67
CA ASN A 43 16.36 5.73 -7.65
C ASN A 43 16.49 6.82 -6.58
N SER A 44 15.81 7.97 -6.74
CA SER A 44 15.77 9.02 -5.72
C SER A 44 15.15 8.55 -4.39
N LEU A 45 14.33 7.49 -4.40
CA LEU A 45 13.86 6.85 -3.17
C LEU A 45 14.97 6.18 -2.36
N LEU A 46 16.08 5.77 -3.00
CA LEU A 46 17.19 5.09 -2.32
C LEU A 46 17.96 6.02 -1.37
N SER A 47 17.85 7.34 -1.52
CA SER A 47 18.47 8.29 -0.59
C SER A 47 17.63 8.55 0.66
N LEU A 48 16.42 8.00 0.76
CA LEU A 48 15.47 8.27 1.85
C LEU A 48 15.55 7.20 2.96
N ASP A 49 16.70 7.11 3.64
CA ASP A 49 16.95 6.11 4.69
C ASP A 49 16.16 6.38 5.98
N LYS A 50 15.83 7.65 6.24
CA LYS A 50 15.11 8.10 7.44
C LYS A 50 13.61 8.27 7.26
N CYS A 51 13.09 8.08 6.05
CA CYS A 51 11.67 8.22 5.79
C CYS A 51 10.88 7.11 6.50
N GLU A 52 9.96 7.51 7.38
CA GLU A 52 9.08 6.63 8.15
C GLU A 52 7.69 6.55 7.51
N LYS A 53 7.23 7.62 6.85
CA LYS A 53 5.92 7.69 6.18
C LYS A 53 6.07 8.27 4.77
N LEU A 54 5.55 7.54 3.79
CA LEU A 54 5.57 7.94 2.39
C LEU A 54 4.16 7.90 1.81
N TYR A 55 3.66 9.06 1.39
CA TYR A 55 2.38 9.17 0.70
C TYR A 55 2.60 9.49 -0.77
N LEU A 56 2.11 8.61 -1.63
CA LEU A 56 2.18 8.70 -3.08
C LEU A 56 0.78 8.47 -3.68
N SER A 57 -0.26 8.84 -2.94
CA SER A 57 -1.64 8.61 -3.37
C SER A 57 -2.05 9.53 -4.53
N THR A 58 -2.98 9.08 -5.36
CA THR A 58 -3.48 9.84 -6.52
C THR A 58 -2.38 10.15 -7.53
N ASN A 59 -1.69 9.10 -7.97
CA ASN A 59 -0.65 9.15 -8.99
C ASN A 59 -0.94 8.06 -10.05
N VAL A 60 -0.02 7.83 -11.01
CA VAL A 60 -0.19 6.82 -12.07
C VAL A 60 0.95 5.80 -11.99
N ILE A 61 1.35 5.43 -10.77
CA ILE A 61 2.43 4.48 -10.54
C ILE A 61 1.94 3.08 -10.95
N GLY A 62 2.61 2.47 -11.93
CA GLY A 62 2.27 1.13 -12.40
C GLY A 62 3.06 0.01 -11.72
N LYS A 63 4.26 0.31 -11.21
CA LYS A 63 5.19 -0.65 -10.61
C LYS A 63 5.85 -0.07 -9.38
N ILE A 64 5.89 -0.86 -8.31
CA ILE A 64 6.61 -0.54 -7.08
C ILE A 64 8.06 -1.00 -7.26
N GLN A 65 9.01 -0.08 -7.08
CA GLN A 65 10.45 -0.38 -7.20
C GLN A 65 11.27 0.64 -6.41
N ASN A 66 12.57 0.36 -6.22
CA ASN A 66 13.52 1.26 -5.58
C ASN A 66 13.28 1.58 -4.09
N LEU A 67 12.63 0.66 -3.36
CA LEU A 67 12.41 0.76 -1.91
C LEU A 67 13.52 0.10 -1.06
N GLN A 68 14.63 -0.31 -1.68
CA GLN A 68 15.65 -1.16 -1.02
C GLN A 68 16.33 -0.53 0.20
N ASN A 69 16.44 0.79 0.24
CA ASN A 69 17.15 1.49 1.30
C ASN A 69 16.23 2.07 2.38
N MET A 70 14.91 1.97 2.22
CA MET A 70 13.91 2.57 3.10
C MET A 70 13.62 1.68 4.34
N LYS A 71 14.67 1.39 5.12
CA LYS A 71 14.60 0.48 6.28
C LYS A 71 13.82 1.04 7.48
N SER A 72 13.46 2.32 7.44
CA SER A 72 12.69 2.98 8.50
C SER A 72 11.21 3.12 8.13
N LEU A 73 10.80 2.69 6.92
CA LEU A 73 9.46 2.91 6.42
C LEU A 73 8.44 2.06 7.19
N THR A 74 7.49 2.74 7.82
CA THR A 74 6.41 2.17 8.62
C THR A 74 5.06 2.33 7.93
N VAL A 75 4.85 3.44 7.24
CA VAL A 75 3.59 3.76 6.55
C VAL A 75 3.85 4.01 5.08
N LEU A 76 3.15 3.28 4.21
CA LEU A 76 3.20 3.47 2.78
C LEU A 76 1.79 3.63 2.22
N SER A 77 1.53 4.79 1.61
CA SER A 77 0.27 5.04 0.92
C SER A 77 0.47 5.16 -0.58
N LEU A 78 -0.12 4.21 -1.29
CA LEU A 78 -0.14 4.10 -2.74
C LEU A 78 -1.58 4.02 -3.27
N ALA A 79 -2.54 4.55 -2.51
CA ALA A 79 -3.93 4.57 -2.92
C ALA A 79 -4.14 5.38 -4.21
N ARG A 80 -5.10 5.00 -5.06
CA ARG A 80 -5.38 5.67 -6.35
C ARG A 80 -4.15 5.71 -7.24
N ASN A 81 -3.63 4.54 -7.58
CA ASN A 81 -2.55 4.35 -8.56
C ASN A 81 -2.96 3.27 -9.56
N SER A 82 -2.06 2.91 -10.48
CA SER A 82 -2.29 1.89 -11.51
C SER A 82 -1.52 0.59 -11.21
N ILE A 83 -1.34 0.27 -9.92
CA ILE A 83 -0.53 -0.88 -9.49
C ILE A 83 -1.31 -2.18 -9.73
N THR A 84 -0.66 -3.17 -10.33
CA THR A 84 -1.26 -4.47 -10.67
C THR A 84 -0.77 -5.63 -9.79
N SER A 85 0.37 -5.46 -9.13
CA SER A 85 0.99 -6.45 -8.24
C SER A 85 1.72 -5.77 -7.10
N ILE A 86 1.78 -6.43 -5.95
CA ILE A 86 2.54 -5.98 -4.76
C ILE A 86 4.04 -6.32 -4.82
N SER A 87 4.51 -6.89 -5.94
CA SER A 87 5.93 -7.15 -6.18
C SER A 87 6.76 -5.86 -6.08
N GLY A 88 7.89 -5.91 -5.36
CA GLY A 88 8.75 -4.75 -5.10
C GLY A 88 8.68 -4.22 -3.66
N LEU A 89 7.74 -4.72 -2.84
CA LEU A 89 7.63 -4.38 -1.42
C LEU A 89 8.46 -5.28 -0.49
N GLU A 90 9.10 -6.33 -1.02
CA GLU A 90 9.93 -7.26 -0.26
C GLU A 90 11.01 -6.57 0.59
N PRO A 91 11.70 -5.51 0.11
CA PRO A 91 12.75 -4.86 0.90
C PRO A 91 12.24 -4.12 2.15
N VAL A 92 10.98 -3.66 2.15
CA VAL A 92 10.34 -2.93 3.26
C VAL A 92 9.43 -3.82 4.11
N ALA A 93 9.27 -5.08 3.72
CA ALA A 93 8.36 -6.02 4.38
C ALA A 93 8.67 -6.25 5.87
N GLY A 94 9.93 -6.08 6.30
CA GLY A 94 10.34 -6.23 7.70
C GLY A 94 10.06 -5.02 8.61
N THR A 95 9.61 -3.90 8.05
CA THR A 95 9.48 -2.61 8.77
C THR A 95 8.09 -2.00 8.64
N LEU A 96 7.39 -2.32 7.55
CA LEU A 96 6.10 -1.75 7.20
C LEU A 96 4.99 -2.25 8.13
N VAL A 97 4.22 -1.31 8.65
CA VAL A 97 3.13 -1.51 9.63
C VAL A 97 1.78 -1.21 8.98
N GLU A 98 1.71 -0.16 8.16
CA GLU A 98 0.48 0.27 7.48
C GLU A 98 0.69 0.39 5.98
N LEU A 99 -0.16 -0.31 5.21
CA LEU A 99 -0.13 -0.32 3.76
C LEU A 99 -1.48 0.07 3.18
N TYR A 100 -1.51 1.18 2.43
CA TYR A 100 -2.70 1.65 1.74
C TYR A 100 -2.55 1.47 0.24
N LEU A 101 -3.34 0.57 -0.34
CA LEU A 101 -3.35 0.21 -1.76
C LEU A 101 -4.76 0.31 -2.37
N SER A 102 -5.69 1.00 -1.71
CA SER A 102 -7.05 1.20 -2.22
C SER A 102 -7.08 1.88 -3.60
N TYR A 103 -8.05 1.57 -4.45
CA TYR A 103 -8.17 2.10 -5.82
C TYR A 103 -6.92 1.82 -6.66
N ASN A 104 -6.57 0.55 -6.79
CA ASN A 104 -5.54 0.07 -7.70
C ASN A 104 -6.12 -1.07 -8.56
N HIS A 105 -5.29 -1.75 -9.34
CA HIS A 105 -5.69 -2.87 -10.20
C HIS A 105 -5.05 -4.19 -9.75
N ILE A 106 -4.83 -4.34 -8.44
CA ILE A 106 -4.17 -5.51 -7.86
C ILE A 106 -5.12 -6.70 -7.93
N ASN A 107 -4.67 -7.78 -8.56
CA ASN A 107 -5.48 -8.99 -8.75
C ASN A 107 -4.97 -10.21 -7.98
N ASN A 108 -3.79 -10.12 -7.35
CA ASN A 108 -3.22 -11.17 -6.53
C ASN A 108 -2.38 -10.58 -5.38
N LEU A 109 -2.22 -11.35 -4.31
CA LEU A 109 -1.49 -10.99 -3.10
C LEU A 109 -0.22 -11.84 -2.93
N LYS A 110 0.36 -12.29 -4.05
CA LYS A 110 1.56 -13.12 -4.02
C LYS A 110 2.74 -12.31 -3.47
N GLY A 111 3.34 -12.80 -2.39
CA GLY A 111 4.47 -12.15 -1.72
C GLY A 111 4.09 -11.37 -0.47
N ILE A 112 2.80 -11.25 -0.12
CA ILE A 112 2.39 -10.55 1.11
C ILE A 112 2.97 -11.22 2.36
N ASN A 113 3.15 -12.55 2.33
CA ASN A 113 3.69 -13.38 3.40
C ASN A 113 5.00 -12.90 4.02
N VAL A 114 5.82 -12.13 3.29
CA VAL A 114 7.09 -11.61 3.81
C VAL A 114 6.89 -10.44 4.78
N MET A 115 5.70 -9.84 4.82
CA MET A 115 5.39 -8.63 5.60
C MET A 115 5.10 -8.93 7.08
N THR A 116 6.11 -9.42 7.79
CA THR A 116 5.97 -9.94 9.15
C THR A 116 5.51 -8.92 10.19
N LYS A 117 5.55 -7.61 9.93
CA LYS A 117 5.13 -6.56 10.88
C LYS A 117 3.86 -5.80 10.48
N LEU A 118 3.24 -6.18 9.36
CA LEU A 118 2.06 -5.48 8.85
C LEU A 118 0.87 -5.66 9.79
N LYS A 119 0.26 -4.55 10.19
CA LYS A 119 -0.93 -4.50 11.06
C LYS A 119 -2.17 -4.03 10.32
N THR A 120 -1.99 -3.07 9.42
CA THR A 120 -3.10 -2.43 8.69
C THR A 120 -2.89 -2.59 7.19
N LEU A 121 -3.88 -3.13 6.48
CA LEU A 121 -3.85 -3.31 5.02
C LEU A 121 -5.18 -2.89 4.39
N TYR A 122 -5.18 -1.77 3.67
CA TYR A 122 -6.38 -1.34 2.92
C TYR A 122 -6.17 -1.56 1.43
N MET A 123 -7.09 -2.31 0.83
CA MET A 123 -7.09 -2.69 -0.58
C MET A 123 -8.48 -2.53 -1.20
N ASN A 124 -9.25 -1.56 -0.73
CA ASN A 124 -10.59 -1.31 -1.27
C ASN A 124 -10.52 -0.99 -2.78
N ASN A 125 -11.53 -1.38 -3.56
CA ASN A 125 -11.60 -1.12 -5.00
C ASN A 125 -10.34 -1.59 -5.75
N ASN A 126 -10.03 -2.89 -5.62
CA ASN A 126 -9.00 -3.58 -6.39
C ASN A 126 -9.64 -4.69 -7.24
N ALA A 127 -8.82 -5.48 -7.92
CA ALA A 127 -9.26 -6.52 -8.85
C ALA A 127 -9.15 -7.94 -8.28
N LEU A 128 -9.19 -8.11 -6.94
CA LEU A 128 -9.09 -9.44 -6.31
C LEU A 128 -10.36 -10.25 -6.57
N ARG A 129 -10.20 -11.41 -7.22
CA ARG A 129 -11.32 -12.31 -7.57
C ARG A 129 -11.35 -13.59 -6.74
N ASP A 130 -10.20 -14.02 -6.25
CA ASP A 130 -10.03 -15.29 -5.56
C ASP A 130 -9.90 -15.08 -4.05
N ILE A 131 -10.75 -15.74 -3.28
CA ILE A 131 -10.69 -15.69 -1.81
C ILE A 131 -9.36 -16.26 -1.28
N ASN A 132 -8.80 -17.25 -1.96
CA ASN A 132 -7.51 -17.84 -1.59
C ASN A 132 -6.37 -16.80 -1.60
N GLU A 133 -6.43 -15.77 -2.45
CA GLU A 133 -5.45 -14.67 -2.44
C GLU A 133 -5.62 -13.81 -1.19
N VAL A 134 -6.86 -13.51 -0.81
CA VAL A 134 -7.15 -12.76 0.42
C VAL A 134 -6.72 -13.53 1.66
N LEU A 135 -6.95 -14.84 1.69
CA LEU A 135 -6.60 -15.70 2.84
C LEU A 135 -5.10 -15.79 3.10
N ARG A 136 -4.22 -15.38 2.16
CA ARG A 136 -2.77 -15.31 2.38
C ARG A 136 -2.39 -14.32 3.48
N ILE A 137 -3.26 -13.36 3.79
CA ILE A 137 -3.04 -12.45 4.93
C ILE A 137 -3.04 -13.20 6.27
N ASN A 138 -3.59 -14.42 6.34
CA ASN A 138 -3.51 -15.25 7.54
C ASN A 138 -2.06 -15.60 7.94
N ASP A 139 -1.13 -15.60 6.98
CA ASP A 139 0.27 -15.86 7.25
C ASP A 139 0.97 -14.67 7.94
N LEU A 140 0.26 -13.53 8.09
CA LEU A 140 0.75 -12.33 8.77
C LEU A 140 0.41 -12.41 10.27
N PRO A 141 1.41 -12.47 11.16
CA PRO A 141 1.17 -12.73 12.57
C PRO A 141 0.53 -11.55 13.33
N PHE A 142 0.67 -10.33 12.81
CA PHE A 142 0.21 -9.10 13.47
C PHE A 142 -0.89 -8.35 12.70
N ILE A 143 -1.50 -8.97 11.68
CA ILE A 143 -2.55 -8.29 10.92
C ILE A 143 -3.79 -8.13 11.81
N GLU A 144 -4.28 -6.90 11.93
CA GLU A 144 -5.38 -6.53 12.81
C GLU A 144 -6.51 -5.82 12.06
N ASP A 145 -6.20 -4.96 11.10
CA ASP A 145 -7.18 -4.15 10.37
C ASP A 145 -7.00 -4.31 8.87
N VAL A 146 -8.03 -4.81 8.19
CA VAL A 146 -8.01 -4.99 6.74
C VAL A 146 -9.27 -4.49 6.07
N ALA A 147 -9.14 -4.05 4.83
CA ALA A 147 -10.29 -3.60 4.04
C ALA A 147 -10.16 -4.07 2.58
N PHE A 148 -11.18 -4.76 2.09
CA PHE A 148 -11.30 -5.34 0.75
C PHE A 148 -12.61 -4.95 0.07
N ILE A 149 -13.37 -3.97 0.58
CA ILE A 149 -14.62 -3.48 -0.04
C ILE A 149 -14.38 -3.10 -1.51
N GLY A 150 -15.29 -3.49 -2.39
CA GLY A 150 -15.21 -3.16 -3.82
C GLY A 150 -14.21 -4.02 -4.60
N ASN A 151 -13.80 -5.17 -4.05
CA ASN A 151 -13.13 -6.20 -4.81
C ASN A 151 -14.16 -7.20 -5.33
N PRO A 152 -13.99 -7.76 -6.53
CA PRO A 152 -14.89 -8.78 -7.05
C PRO A 152 -15.13 -9.97 -6.10
N VAL A 153 -14.15 -10.32 -5.26
CA VAL A 153 -14.30 -11.39 -4.27
C VAL A 153 -15.27 -11.03 -3.14
N SER A 154 -15.21 -9.79 -2.64
CA SER A 154 -16.09 -9.32 -1.56
C SER A 154 -17.48 -9.00 -2.08
N GLU A 155 -17.60 -8.45 -3.30
CA GLU A 155 -18.89 -8.14 -3.93
C GLU A 155 -19.71 -9.38 -4.35
N ARG A 156 -19.07 -10.53 -4.49
CA ARG A 156 -19.75 -11.80 -4.82
C ARG A 156 -20.39 -12.49 -3.62
N MET A 157 -20.07 -12.06 -2.40
CA MET A 157 -20.52 -12.67 -1.16
C MET A 157 -21.39 -11.67 -0.40
N GLU A 158 -22.35 -12.18 0.36
CA GLU A 158 -23.07 -11.34 1.33
C GLU A 158 -22.10 -10.84 2.41
N GLU A 159 -22.28 -9.61 2.88
CA GLU A 159 -21.37 -8.96 3.84
C GLU A 159 -21.16 -9.81 5.10
N GLN A 160 -22.23 -10.43 5.61
CA GLN A 160 -22.18 -11.28 6.80
C GLN A 160 -21.36 -12.56 6.56
N GLU A 161 -21.53 -13.20 5.41
CA GLU A 161 -20.79 -14.42 5.05
C GLU A 161 -19.30 -14.11 4.87
N TRP A 162 -19.00 -13.02 4.16
CA TRP A 162 -17.65 -12.51 3.98
C TRP A 162 -16.96 -12.27 5.32
N GLN A 163 -17.62 -11.55 6.23
CA GLN A 163 -17.09 -11.30 7.57
C GLN A 163 -16.86 -12.59 8.36
N GLN A 164 -17.82 -13.52 8.34
CA GLN A 164 -17.68 -14.80 9.03
C GLN A 164 -16.49 -15.62 8.51
N ILE A 165 -16.33 -15.72 7.19
CA ILE A 165 -15.21 -16.46 6.59
C ILE A 165 -13.88 -15.82 7.00
N MET A 166 -13.77 -14.50 6.91
CA MET A 166 -12.56 -13.76 7.24
C MET A 166 -12.20 -13.88 8.72
N TYR A 167 -13.13 -13.67 9.65
CA TYR A 167 -12.87 -13.81 11.09
C TYR A 167 -12.60 -15.27 11.50
N LYS A 168 -13.18 -16.24 10.79
CA LYS A 168 -12.92 -17.67 11.02
C LYS A 168 -11.55 -18.10 10.51
N LYS A 169 -11.12 -17.59 9.36
CA LYS A 169 -9.85 -17.96 8.72
C LYS A 169 -8.66 -17.15 9.23
N VAL A 170 -8.87 -15.88 9.56
CA VAL A 170 -7.87 -14.93 10.06
C VAL A 170 -8.27 -14.50 11.48
N PRO A 171 -7.99 -15.34 12.50
CA PRO A 171 -8.46 -15.09 13.85
C PRO A 171 -7.78 -13.89 14.53
N THR A 172 -6.65 -13.42 14.01
CA THR A 172 -5.93 -12.22 14.49
C THR A 172 -6.67 -10.92 14.15
N LEU A 173 -7.60 -10.97 13.19
CA LEU A 173 -8.30 -9.81 12.69
C LEU A 173 -9.22 -9.20 13.77
N LYS A 174 -9.04 -7.90 14.00
CA LYS A 174 -9.87 -7.08 14.90
C LYS A 174 -10.88 -6.23 14.13
N ARG A 175 -10.51 -5.77 12.93
CA ARG A 175 -11.34 -4.92 12.08
C ARG A 175 -11.31 -5.38 10.63
N LEU A 176 -12.48 -5.47 10.02
CA LEU A 176 -12.67 -5.86 8.63
C LEU A 176 -13.59 -4.85 7.96
N ASP A 177 -13.16 -4.26 6.85
CA ASP A 177 -14.01 -3.38 6.04
C ASP A 177 -14.58 -2.19 6.84
N GLY A 178 -13.82 -1.74 7.85
CA GLY A 178 -14.24 -0.68 8.78
C GLY A 178 -15.17 -1.15 9.91
N ALA A 179 -15.69 -2.38 9.86
CA ALA A 179 -16.48 -2.99 10.93
C ALA A 179 -15.56 -3.65 11.98
N PHE A 180 -15.86 -3.40 13.25
CA PHE A 180 -15.19 -4.10 14.35
C PHE A 180 -15.72 -5.51 14.47
N ARG A 181 -14.83 -6.45 14.82
CA ARG A 181 -15.23 -7.81 15.18
C ARG A 181 -16.18 -7.75 16.37
N THR A 182 -17.44 -8.09 16.13
CA THR A 182 -18.45 -8.28 17.17
C THR A 182 -18.30 -9.70 17.73
N TYR A 183 -18.30 -9.81 19.06
CA TYR A 183 -18.22 -11.08 19.80
C TYR A 183 -19.60 -11.62 20.13
#